data_AF-A0A2V6GA13-F1
#
_entry.id   AF-A0A2V6GA13-F1
#
_cell.length_a   1.000
_cell.length_b   1.000
_cell.length_c   1.000
_cell.angle_alpha   90.00
_cell.angle_beta   90.00
_cell.angle_gamma   90.00
#
_symmetry.space_group_name_H-M   'P 1'
#
loop_
_entity.id
_entity.type
_entity.pdbx_description
1 polymer ?
#
loop_
_entity_poly.entity_id
_entity_poly.type
_entity_poly.pdbx_seq_one_letter_code
_entity_poly.pdbx_strand_id
1 'polypeptide(L)'
;MIYGATLAHAAEPSFVEGQLRILSLGEVDLAEAGQTNLAERVYSEYPLVILSGDGKREITRLTADANGHYRAELPPGDYVLDVHDRARKHVRARPKPFSVVPNQVVHVDMDIDIGVR
;
A
#
# COMPACT_ATOMS: atom_id res chain seq x y z
N MET A 1 12.54 -41.32 -14.47
CA MET A 1 13.09 -39.98 -14.16
C MET A 1 11.92 -39.04 -14.01
N ILE A 2 11.39 -38.87 -12.79
CA ILE A 2 10.28 -37.95 -12.53
C ILE A 2 10.87 -36.56 -12.29
N TYR A 3 10.57 -35.61 -13.18
CA TYR A 3 10.94 -34.22 -12.98
C TYR A 3 10.15 -33.69 -11.79
N GLY A 4 10.87 -33.18 -10.79
CA GLY A 4 10.28 -32.51 -9.64
C GLY A 4 9.43 -31.35 -10.12
N ALA A 5 8.11 -31.50 -10.00
CA ALA A 5 7.24 -30.35 -9.90
C ALA A 5 7.63 -29.65 -8.60
N THR A 6 8.50 -28.64 -8.68
CA THR A 6 8.32 -27.48 -7.81
C THR A 6 6.92 -27.00 -8.11
N LEU A 7 5.96 -27.47 -7.31
CA LEU A 7 4.77 -26.71 -7.04
C LEU A 7 5.30 -25.35 -6.60
N ALA A 8 5.42 -24.41 -7.54
CA ALA A 8 5.08 -23.04 -7.21
C ALA A 8 3.69 -23.20 -6.63
N HIS A 9 3.63 -23.31 -5.29
CA HIS A 9 2.40 -23.33 -4.54
C HIS A 9 1.71 -22.08 -5.04
N ALA A 10 0.75 -22.26 -5.95
CA ALA A 10 -0.08 -21.20 -6.47
C ALA A 10 -0.93 -20.81 -5.29
N ALA A 11 -0.30 -20.06 -4.38
CA ALA A 11 -0.86 -19.65 -3.14
C ALA A 11 -2.04 -18.78 -3.57
N GLU A 12 -3.24 -19.25 -3.25
CA GLU A 12 -4.44 -18.73 -3.90
C GLU A 12 -4.42 -17.20 -3.80
N PRO A 13 -4.61 -16.50 -4.94
CA PRO A 13 -4.28 -15.09 -5.07
C PRO A 13 -5.07 -14.32 -4.02
N SER A 14 -4.35 -13.80 -3.03
CA SER A 14 -4.94 -13.08 -1.93
C SER A 14 -4.70 -11.60 -2.17
N PHE A 15 -5.68 -10.79 -1.80
CA PHE A 15 -5.61 -9.36 -2.10
C PHE A 15 -5.50 -8.57 -0.81
N VAL A 16 -4.68 -7.54 -0.84
CA VAL A 16 -4.74 -6.46 0.13
C VAL A 16 -5.26 -5.23 -0.59
N GLU A 17 -6.20 -4.55 0.03
CA GLU A 17 -6.72 -3.28 -0.44
C GLU A 17 -6.93 -2.33 0.72
N GLY A 18 -7.16 -1.07 0.40
CA GLY A 18 -7.60 -0.10 1.38
C GLY A 18 -7.47 1.31 0.87
N GLN A 19 -7.62 2.27 1.79
CA GLN A 19 -7.59 3.67 1.48
C GLN A 19 -6.36 4.37 2.09
N LEU A 20 -5.66 5.13 1.26
CA LEU A 20 -4.61 6.06 1.64
C LEU A 20 -5.22 7.45 1.87
N ARG A 21 -5.10 7.97 3.09
CA ARG A 21 -5.53 9.33 3.45
C ARG A 21 -4.34 10.20 3.80
N ILE A 22 -4.31 11.42 3.24
CA ILE A 22 -3.24 12.40 3.48
C ILE A 22 -3.79 13.54 4.33
N LEU A 23 -3.51 13.54 5.63
CA LEU A 23 -4.13 14.41 6.64
C LEU A 23 -3.67 15.89 6.58
N SER A 24 -2.64 16.19 5.79
CA SER A 24 -2.00 17.51 5.78
C SER A 24 -1.94 18.17 4.39
N LEU A 25 -2.50 17.55 3.35
CA LEU A 25 -3.06 18.32 2.24
C LEU A 25 -4.44 18.77 2.71
N GLY A 26 -4.79 20.05 2.51
CA GLY A 26 -6.16 20.49 2.76
C GLY A 26 -7.10 19.55 2.01
N GLU A 27 -7.91 18.79 2.75
CA GLU A 27 -8.88 17.81 2.21
C GLU A 27 -9.79 18.45 1.15
N VAL A 28 -9.92 19.78 1.23
CA VAL A 28 -10.60 20.67 0.28
C VAL A 28 -9.98 20.64 -1.13
N ASP A 29 -8.66 20.55 -1.30
CA ASP A 29 -8.03 20.58 -2.63
C ASP A 29 -8.13 19.25 -3.40
N LEU A 30 -8.21 18.11 -2.70
CA LEU A 30 -8.27 16.79 -3.33
C LEU A 30 -9.70 16.38 -3.70
N ALA A 31 -10.69 16.78 -2.90
CA ALA A 31 -12.11 16.48 -3.15
C ALA A 31 -12.76 17.49 -4.12
N GLU A 32 -12.28 18.74 -4.17
CA GLU A 32 -12.83 19.79 -5.05
C GLU A 32 -12.13 19.83 -6.42
N ALA A 33 -10.96 19.21 -6.55
CA ALA A 33 -10.34 18.96 -7.83
C ALA A 33 -11.19 17.95 -8.62
N GLY A 34 -12.06 18.45 -9.50
CA GLY A 34 -12.61 17.69 -10.64
C GLY A 34 -11.55 17.22 -11.65
N GLN A 35 -10.31 17.05 -11.20
CA GLN A 35 -9.12 16.63 -11.93
C GLN A 35 -8.58 15.38 -11.23
N THR A 36 -9.18 14.23 -11.51
CA THR A 36 -8.70 12.88 -11.15
C THR A 36 -7.18 12.73 -11.33
N ASN A 37 -6.63 13.40 -12.34
CA ASN A 37 -5.20 13.45 -12.63
C ASN A 37 -4.35 14.14 -11.53
N LEU A 38 -4.84 15.21 -10.90
CA LEU A 38 -4.09 15.89 -9.84
C LEU A 38 -4.00 15.02 -8.59
N ALA A 39 -5.12 14.41 -8.19
CA ALA A 39 -5.14 13.52 -7.05
C ALA A 39 -4.25 12.28 -7.27
N GLU A 40 -4.33 11.63 -8.43
CA GLU A 40 -3.41 10.55 -8.82
C GLU A 40 -1.94 10.96 -8.71
N ARG A 41 -1.59 12.16 -9.20
CA ARG A 41 -0.22 12.68 -9.11
C ARG A 41 0.21 12.91 -7.67
N VAL A 42 -0.66 13.43 -6.81
CA VAL A 42 -0.38 13.62 -5.38
C VAL A 42 -0.20 12.28 -4.67
N TYR A 43 -1.10 11.32 -4.87
CA TYR A 43 -0.96 9.98 -4.28
C TYR A 43 0.25 9.23 -4.83
N SER A 44 0.62 9.45 -6.10
CA SER A 44 1.84 8.92 -6.73
C SER A 44 3.13 9.45 -6.12
N GLU A 45 3.10 10.63 -5.51
CA GLU A 45 4.24 11.15 -4.73
C GLU A 45 4.44 10.37 -3.43
N TYR A 46 3.43 9.68 -2.92
CA TYR A 46 3.52 8.91 -1.67
C TYR A 46 3.23 7.42 -1.93
N PRO A 47 4.10 6.73 -2.69
CA PRO A 47 3.88 5.32 -2.96
C PRO A 47 3.96 4.51 -1.66
N LEU A 48 3.03 3.57 -1.54
CA LEU A 48 2.99 2.60 -0.46
C LEU A 48 3.95 1.46 -0.76
N VAL A 49 4.54 0.90 0.30
CA VAL A 49 5.43 -0.23 0.23
C VAL A 49 4.91 -1.33 1.14
N ILE A 50 4.86 -2.55 0.62
CA ILE A 50 4.59 -3.74 1.40
C ILE A 50 5.93 -4.37 1.72
N LEU A 51 6.24 -4.43 3.01
CA LEU A 51 7.42 -5.07 3.54
C LEU A 51 7.07 -6.48 4.03
N SER A 52 8.07 -7.35 4.12
CA SER A 52 7.96 -8.62 4.83
C SER A 52 7.52 -8.39 6.29
N GLY A 53 6.97 -9.40 6.95
CA GLY A 53 6.55 -9.31 8.35
C GLY A 53 7.63 -8.85 9.34
N ASP A 54 8.92 -8.96 8.98
CA ASP A 54 10.04 -8.42 9.75
C ASP A 54 10.39 -6.95 9.44
N GLY A 55 9.70 -6.33 8.47
CA GLY A 55 9.92 -4.95 8.03
C GLY A 55 11.24 -4.70 7.30
N LYS A 56 12.00 -5.75 6.95
CA LYS A 56 13.37 -5.59 6.39
C LYS A 56 13.42 -5.64 4.88
N ARG A 57 12.50 -6.35 4.23
CA ARG A 57 12.52 -6.59 2.79
C ARG A 57 11.28 -6.01 2.13
N GLU A 58 11.48 -5.23 1.07
CA GLU A 58 10.41 -4.82 0.17
C GLU A 58 9.91 -6.04 -0.62
N ILE A 59 8.62 -6.32 -0.50
CA ILE A 59 7.91 -7.35 -1.25
C ILE A 59 7.43 -6.76 -2.56
N THR A 60 6.75 -5.62 -2.46
CA THR A 60 6.20 -4.90 -3.60
C THR A 60 5.93 -3.45 -3.23
N ARG A 61 5.76 -2.63 -4.26
CA ARG A 61 5.39 -1.23 -4.18
C ARG A 61 4.09 -1.01 -4.91
N LEU A 62 3.24 -0.18 -4.35
CA LEU A 62 1.96 0.17 -4.92
C LEU A 62 1.71 1.67 -4.79
N THR A 63 0.90 2.17 -5.71
CA THR A 63 0.48 3.57 -5.73
C THR A 63 -1.03 3.58 -5.61
N ALA A 64 -1.55 4.48 -4.79
CA ALA A 64 -2.99 4.68 -4.69
C ALA A 64 -3.52 5.44 -5.91
N ASP A 65 -4.76 5.17 -6.28
CA ASP A 65 -5.47 5.84 -7.36
C ASP A 65 -5.89 7.28 -6.97
N ALA A 66 -6.63 7.96 -7.85
CA ALA A 66 -7.14 9.30 -7.61
C ALA A 66 -7.99 9.45 -6.34
N ASN A 67 -8.60 8.36 -5.87
CA ASN A 67 -9.46 8.33 -4.71
C ASN A 67 -8.70 7.91 -3.45
N GLY A 68 -7.38 7.67 -3.56
CA GLY A 68 -6.57 7.09 -2.50
C GLY A 68 -6.80 5.59 -2.34
N HIS A 69 -7.54 4.91 -3.22
CA HIS A 69 -7.71 3.47 -3.15
C HIS A 69 -6.51 2.76 -3.74
N TYR A 70 -6.11 1.67 -3.11
CA TYR A 70 -5.05 0.82 -3.62
C TYR A 70 -5.44 -0.64 -3.48
N ARG A 71 -4.85 -1.47 -4.33
CA ARG A 71 -5.02 -2.92 -4.30
C ARG A 71 -3.74 -3.59 -4.79
N ALA A 72 -3.31 -4.63 -4.09
CA ALA A 72 -2.18 -5.46 -4.48
C ALA A 72 -2.49 -6.93 -4.26
N GLU A 73 -2.00 -7.77 -5.17
CA GLU A 73 -2.02 -9.22 -5.00
C GLU A 73 -0.78 -9.65 -4.21
N LEU A 74 -1.00 -10.39 -3.14
CA LEU A 74 0.05 -10.90 -2.26
C LEU A 74 -0.18 -12.38 -2.00
N PRO A 75 0.89 -13.19 -1.92
CA PRO A 75 0.76 -14.52 -1.39
C PRO A 75 0.39 -14.46 0.10
N PRO A 76 -0.35 -15.44 0.64
CA PRO A 76 -0.61 -15.58 2.06
C PRO A 76 0.67 -15.51 2.90
N GLY A 77 0.61 -14.76 4.00
CA GLY A 77 1.77 -14.50 4.87
C GLY A 77 1.62 -13.22 5.68
N ASP A 78 2.63 -12.95 6.50
CA ASP A 78 2.70 -11.75 7.33
C ASP A 78 3.47 -10.63 6.62
N TYR A 79 2.88 -9.44 6.65
CA TYR A 79 3.38 -8.26 5.97
C TYR A 79 3.25 -7.01 6.82
N VAL A 80 3.97 -5.97 6.42
CA VAL A 80 3.84 -4.64 7.00
C VAL A 80 3.61 -3.65 5.88
N LEU A 81 2.50 -2.92 5.95
CA LEU A 81 2.22 -1.81 5.06
C LEU A 81 2.89 -0.56 5.61
N ASP A 82 3.65 0.12 4.77
CA ASP A 82 4.36 1.33 5.12
C ASP A 82 4.37 2.31 3.94
N VAL A 83 4.88 3.52 4.16
CA VAL A 83 5.08 4.52 3.10
C VAL A 83 6.53 4.49 2.66
N HIS A 84 6.74 4.39 1.36
CA HIS A 84 8.08 4.45 0.79
C HIS A 84 8.71 5.81 1.04
N ASP A 85 9.98 5.83 1.43
CA ASP A 85 10.76 7.06 1.63
C ASP A 85 10.19 8.06 2.65
N ARG A 86 9.34 7.62 3.60
CA ARG A 86 8.71 8.50 4.59
C ARG A 86 9.70 9.43 5.33
N ALA A 87 10.90 8.93 5.66
CA ALA A 87 11.93 9.71 6.35
C ALA A 87 12.52 10.82 5.47
N ARG A 88 12.71 10.57 4.17
CA ARG A 88 13.23 11.58 3.23
C ARG A 88 12.17 12.62 2.90
N LYS A 89 10.91 12.22 2.80
CA LYS A 89 9.78 13.10 2.50
C LYS A 89 9.22 13.83 3.72
N HIS A 90 9.82 13.67 4.90
CA HIS A 90 9.33 14.23 6.17
C HIS A 90 7.87 13.84 6.48
N VAL A 91 7.44 12.68 5.97
CA VAL A 91 6.09 12.18 6.13
C VAL A 91 6.03 11.30 7.37
N ARG A 92 5.01 11.52 8.18
CA ARG A 92 4.67 10.68 9.33
C ARG A 92 3.61 9.69 8.89
N ALA A 93 4.01 8.46 8.68
CA ALA A 93 3.12 7.33 8.46
C ALA A 93 3.30 6.31 9.59
N ARG A 94 2.22 5.60 9.94
CA ARG A 94 2.27 4.51 10.92
C ARG A 94 2.34 3.17 10.18
N PRO A 95 3.45 2.42 10.27
CA PRO A 95 3.51 1.09 9.69
C PRO A 95 2.39 0.22 10.27
N LYS A 96 1.62 -0.45 9.39
CA LYS A 96 0.50 -1.31 9.80
C LYS A 96 0.86 -2.76 9.49
N PRO A 97 1.09 -3.60 10.51
CA PRO A 97 1.24 -5.03 10.30
C PRO A 97 -0.11 -5.64 9.91
N PHE A 98 -0.10 -6.54 8.95
CA PHE A 98 -1.27 -7.28 8.51
C PHE A 98 -0.90 -8.69 8.05
N SER A 99 -1.81 -9.63 8.20
CA SER A 99 -1.64 -11.01 7.76
C SER A 99 -2.62 -11.30 6.65
N VAL A 100 -2.11 -11.82 5.54
CA VAL A 100 -2.90 -12.22 4.38
C VAL A 100 -3.19 -13.71 4.47
N VAL A 101 -4.47 -14.06 4.40
CA VAL A 101 -4.99 -15.43 4.46
C VAL A 101 -5.40 -15.85 3.04
N PRO A 102 -5.19 -17.11 2.63
CA PRO A 102 -5.60 -17.59 1.31
C PRO A 102 -7.08 -17.33 1.04
N ASN A 103 -7.42 -16.93 -0.18
CA ASN A 103 -8.80 -16.63 -0.61
C ASN A 103 -9.50 -15.52 0.16
N GLN A 104 -8.73 -14.60 0.72
CA GLN A 104 -9.27 -13.46 1.44
C GLN A 104 -8.77 -12.13 0.87
N VAL A 105 -9.63 -11.12 0.99
CA VAL A 105 -9.28 -9.71 0.77
C VAL A 105 -9.08 -9.07 2.14
N VAL A 106 -7.87 -8.59 2.39
CA VAL A 106 -7.53 -7.86 3.62
C VAL A 106 -7.69 -6.37 3.37
N HIS A 107 -8.49 -5.70 4.19
CA HIS A 107 -8.67 -4.26 4.12
C HIS A 107 -7.76 -3.57 5.14
N VAL A 108 -6.85 -2.72 4.68
CA VAL A 108 -5.89 -1.99 5.51
C VAL A 108 -5.94 -0.52 5.11
N ASP A 109 -6.39 0.38 5.98
CA ASP A 109 -6.29 1.82 5.66
C ASP A 109 -4.92 2.36 6.06
N MET A 110 -4.38 3.31 5.32
CA MET A 110 -3.13 4.01 5.66
C MET A 110 -3.37 5.50 5.77
N ASP A 111 -2.95 6.09 6.89
CA ASP A 111 -3.02 7.53 7.10
C ASP A 111 -1.60 8.09 7.13
N ILE A 112 -1.38 9.14 6.34
CA ILE A 112 -0.11 9.84 6.27
C ILE A 112 -0.30 11.30 6.66
N ASP A 113 0.58 11.78 7.53
CA ASP A 113 0.66 13.17 7.92
C ASP A 113 1.92 13.78 7.29
N ILE A 114 1.70 14.67 6.33
CA ILE A 114 2.78 15.34 5.59
C ILE A 114 3.23 16.66 6.25
N GLY A 115 2.64 17.06 7.38
CA GLY A 115 2.95 18.28 8.11
C GLY A 115 2.77 19.58 7.31
N VAL A 116 1.86 20.46 7.74
CA VAL A 116 1.73 21.78 7.13
C VAL A 116 2.90 22.64 7.60
N ARG A 117 3.65 23.23 6.65
CA ARG A 117 4.59 24.32 6.92
C ARG A 117 3.95 25.65 6.57
#